data_AF-A0A932EII8-F1
#
_entry.id   AF-A0A932EII8-F1
#
_cell.length_a   1.000
_cell.length_b   1.000
_cell.length_c   1.000
_cell.angle_alpha   90.00
_cell.angle_beta   90.00
_cell.angle_gamma   90.00
#
_symmetry.space_group_name_H-M   'P 1'
#
loop_
_entity.id
_entity.type
_entity.pdbx_description
1 polymer ?
#
loop_
_entity_poly.entity_id
_entity_poly.type
_entity_poly.pdbx_seq_one_letter_code
_entity_poly.pdbx_strand_id
1 'polypeptide(L)'
;MTRKWTMSLALALLAGPVMAQQAQPPAQQPQPWRLGMGPGALGVLGPGRQVGVYVPQHLVNRREALGLTPEQVARLEALAQEAKQASDKAEAEAKTHWDQLAELWKQATPDVNQVRTHAQAAMQAMQGARVAHLVAAAQAKAVLTAEQRGRVAGWADAGRMRMQQRMDRPGRMGRMPMRMRRWPVPPLQR
;
A
#
# COMPACT_ATOMS: atom_id res chain seq x y z
N MET A 1 67.15 47.33 -2.11
CA MET A 1 67.81 47.33 -0.78
C MET A 1 66.71 47.67 0.22
N THR A 2 66.27 46.87 1.18
CA THR A 2 66.98 46.17 2.25
C THR A 2 66.11 45.06 2.86
N ARG A 3 66.75 43.95 3.24
CA ARG A 3 66.19 42.78 3.94
C ARG A 3 66.32 42.99 5.46
N LYS A 4 65.33 42.64 6.28
CA LYS A 4 65.54 42.26 7.69
C LYS A 4 64.60 41.12 8.09
N TRP A 5 65.18 40.14 8.75
CA TRP A 5 64.64 38.86 9.23
C TRP A 5 64.26 38.93 10.70
N THR A 6 63.24 38.18 11.12
CA THR A 6 63.21 37.53 12.46
C THR A 6 62.52 36.17 12.39
N MET A 7 63.28 35.15 12.81
CA MET A 7 62.94 33.77 13.18
C MET A 7 61.78 33.74 14.20
N SER A 8 60.75 32.91 14.05
CA SER A 8 60.61 31.45 14.28
C SER A 8 59.69 31.22 15.48
N LEU A 9 58.56 30.53 15.29
CA LEU A 9 58.13 29.51 16.23
C LEU A 9 57.38 28.42 15.45
N ALA A 10 57.98 27.24 15.41
CA ALA A 10 57.36 26.03 14.93
C ALA A 10 56.39 25.50 15.99
N LEU A 11 55.19 25.06 15.58
CA LEU A 11 54.49 24.00 16.29
C LEU A 11 53.92 22.99 15.29
N ALA A 12 54.59 21.85 15.27
CA ALA A 12 54.11 20.49 15.08
C ALA A 12 52.80 20.25 14.31
N LEU A 13 52.97 19.61 13.14
CA LEU A 13 52.40 18.31 12.75
C LEU A 13 50.95 18.03 13.21
N LEU A 14 50.07 17.79 12.22
CA LEU A 14 49.58 16.45 11.92
C LEU A 14 48.76 16.45 10.63
N ALA A 15 49.12 15.53 9.74
CA ALA A 15 48.41 15.22 8.51
C ALA A 15 47.10 14.48 8.79
N GLY A 16 46.06 14.79 8.01
CA GLY A 16 44.82 14.01 7.94
C GLY A 16 43.86 14.56 6.88
N PRO A 17 43.12 13.71 6.16
CA PRO A 17 42.82 13.90 4.74
C PRO A 17 41.68 14.88 4.45
N VAL A 18 41.78 15.60 3.33
CA VAL A 18 40.63 16.24 2.67
C VAL A 18 39.72 15.13 2.15
N MET A 19 38.63 14.86 2.87
CA MET A 19 37.51 14.11 2.32
C MET A 19 36.67 15.06 1.47
N ALA A 20 36.55 14.72 0.18
CA ALA A 20 35.65 15.34 -0.76
C ALA A 20 34.22 15.43 -0.19
N GLN A 21 33.56 16.57 -0.39
CA GLN A 21 32.14 16.74 -0.15
C GLN A 21 31.36 15.75 -1.03
N GLN A 22 30.96 14.61 -0.47
CA GLN A 22 29.87 13.83 -1.02
C GLN A 22 28.57 14.60 -0.77
N ALA A 23 27.89 14.97 -1.84
CA ALA A 23 26.55 15.53 -1.81
C ALA A 23 25.65 14.67 -0.91
N GLN A 24 25.06 15.27 0.12
CA GLN A 24 24.01 14.63 0.90
C GLN A 24 22.85 14.29 -0.05
N PRO A 25 22.33 13.04 -0.07
CA PRO A 25 21.06 12.77 -0.72
C PRO A 25 19.97 13.55 0.04
N PRO A 26 18.96 14.11 -0.65
CA PRO A 26 17.93 14.91 0.00
C PRO A 26 17.23 14.08 1.07
N ALA A 27 17.16 14.65 2.27
CA ALA A 27 16.41 14.10 3.39
C ALA A 27 14.98 13.80 2.92
N GLN A 28 14.60 12.51 2.95
CA GLN A 28 13.23 12.10 2.71
C GLN A 28 12.36 12.71 3.81
N GLN A 29 11.53 13.68 3.42
CA GLN A 29 10.50 14.22 4.29
C GLN A 29 9.58 13.08 4.75
N PRO A 30 9.24 13.00 6.05
CA PRO A 30 8.31 12.00 6.53
C PRO A 30 6.94 12.27 5.90
N GLN A 31 6.46 11.35 5.05
CA GLN A 31 5.14 11.38 4.46
C GLN A 31 4.08 11.17 5.56
N PRO A 32 3.21 12.15 5.88
CA PRO A 32 2.30 12.07 7.01
C PRO A 32 1.06 11.17 6.81
N TRP A 33 1.00 10.35 5.75
CA TRP A 33 -0.20 9.56 5.39
C TRP A 33 -0.12 8.05 5.71
N ARG A 34 0.89 7.59 6.46
CA ARG A 34 1.00 6.17 6.86
C ARG A 34 0.52 5.91 8.29
N LEU A 35 -0.61 6.49 8.69
CA LEU A 35 -1.40 5.91 9.78
C LEU A 35 -2.11 4.66 9.25
N GLY A 36 -1.81 3.54 9.89
CA GLY A 36 -2.14 2.21 9.41
C GLY A 36 -3.63 2.01 9.19
N MET A 37 -3.95 1.58 7.96
CA MET A 37 -5.17 0.96 7.43
C MET A 37 -5.32 1.52 6.01
N GLY A 38 -4.54 0.99 5.07
CA GLY A 38 -4.73 1.33 3.65
C GLY A 38 -6.17 1.03 3.21
N PRO A 39 -6.66 1.61 2.09
CA PRO A 39 -8.05 1.47 1.64
C PRO A 39 -8.56 0.03 1.47
N GLY A 40 -7.66 -0.97 1.47
CA GLY A 40 -8.01 -2.39 1.48
C GLY A 40 -8.47 -2.94 2.82
N ALA A 41 -8.20 -2.28 3.95
CA ALA A 41 -8.45 -2.87 5.26
C ALA A 41 -9.92 -2.78 5.72
N LEU A 42 -10.67 -1.77 5.27
CA LEU A 42 -12.11 -1.71 5.46
C LEU A 42 -12.87 -2.82 4.70
N GLY A 43 -12.26 -3.41 3.66
CA GLY A 43 -12.81 -4.58 2.96
C GLY A 43 -12.56 -5.91 3.67
N VAL A 44 -11.65 -5.95 4.66
CA VAL A 44 -11.21 -7.20 5.33
C VAL A 44 -12.12 -7.59 6.51
N LEU A 45 -12.91 -6.66 7.06
CA LEU A 45 -13.70 -6.87 8.27
C LEU A 45 -15.22 -6.99 8.05
N GLY A 46 -15.72 -6.76 6.83
CA GLY A 46 -17.14 -6.91 6.49
C GLY A 46 -17.47 -8.20 5.71
N PRO A 47 -18.76 -8.42 5.33
CA PRO A 47 -19.18 -9.52 4.44
C PRO A 47 -18.42 -9.58 3.10
N GLY A 48 -17.68 -8.52 2.74
CA GLY A 48 -16.74 -8.48 1.61
C GLY A 48 -15.66 -9.58 1.61
N ARG A 49 -15.32 -10.18 2.75
CA ARG A 49 -14.38 -11.32 2.80
C ARG A 49 -14.88 -12.55 2.05
N GLN A 50 -16.18 -12.81 2.07
CA GLN A 50 -16.77 -13.95 1.35
C GLN A 50 -16.82 -13.71 -0.16
N VAL A 51 -16.82 -12.45 -0.61
CA VAL A 51 -16.75 -12.14 -2.04
C VAL A 51 -15.32 -12.28 -2.56
N GLY A 52 -14.33 -11.91 -1.73
CA GLY A 52 -12.91 -11.96 -2.09
C GLY A 52 -12.37 -13.35 -2.49
N VAL A 53 -13.02 -14.44 -2.06
CA VAL A 53 -12.60 -15.81 -2.43
C VAL A 53 -13.04 -16.22 -3.83
N TYR A 54 -14.01 -15.50 -4.41
CA TYR A 54 -14.50 -15.73 -5.77
C TYR A 54 -13.97 -14.71 -6.79
N VAL A 55 -12.96 -13.91 -6.43
CA VAL A 55 -12.29 -13.03 -7.40
C VAL A 55 -11.76 -13.87 -8.57
N PRO A 56 -12.09 -13.54 -9.84
CA PRO A 56 -11.79 -14.41 -10.97
C PRO A 56 -10.31 -14.81 -11.05
N GLN A 57 -9.39 -13.85 -10.87
CA GLN A 57 -7.95 -14.12 -10.87
C GLN A 57 -7.51 -15.11 -9.79
N HIS A 58 -8.12 -15.08 -8.60
CA HIS A 58 -7.80 -16.04 -7.54
C HIS A 58 -8.20 -17.45 -7.91
N LEU A 59 -9.30 -17.62 -8.65
CA LEU A 59 -9.78 -18.92 -9.12
C LEU A 59 -8.89 -19.46 -10.23
N VAL A 60 -8.50 -18.61 -11.20
CA VAL A 60 -7.55 -18.97 -12.28
C VAL A 60 -6.22 -19.45 -11.69
N ASN A 61 -5.69 -18.73 -10.70
CA ASN A 61 -4.45 -19.11 -10.01
C ASN A 61 -4.54 -20.46 -9.26
N ARG A 62 -5.75 -20.99 -9.07
CA ARG A 62 -6.02 -22.27 -8.40
C ARG A 62 -6.64 -23.30 -9.33
N ARG A 63 -6.51 -23.11 -10.64
CA ARG A 63 -7.15 -23.94 -11.68
C ARG A 63 -6.94 -25.44 -11.48
N GLU A 64 -5.74 -25.87 -11.11
CA GLU A 64 -5.41 -27.29 -10.89
C GLU A 64 -6.13 -27.83 -9.64
N ALA A 65 -6.05 -27.11 -8.51
CA ALA A 65 -6.73 -27.49 -7.27
C ALA A 65 -8.27 -27.47 -7.38
N LEU A 66 -8.80 -26.64 -8.28
CA LEU A 66 -10.22 -26.57 -8.60
C LEU A 66 -10.63 -27.54 -9.71
N GLY A 67 -9.69 -28.16 -10.43
CA GLY A 67 -9.99 -28.96 -11.61
C GLY A 67 -10.83 -28.16 -12.61
N LEU A 68 -10.45 -26.91 -12.87
CA LEU A 68 -11.16 -26.06 -13.83
C LEU A 68 -10.95 -26.59 -15.24
N THR A 69 -12.02 -26.62 -16.04
CA THR A 69 -11.90 -26.91 -17.47
C THR A 69 -11.25 -25.74 -18.21
N PRO A 70 -10.66 -25.96 -19.38
CA PRO A 70 -10.12 -24.88 -20.21
C PRO A 70 -11.15 -23.77 -20.49
N GLU A 71 -12.41 -24.12 -20.71
CA GLU A 71 -13.50 -23.17 -20.95
C GLU A 71 -13.82 -22.35 -19.70
N GLN A 72 -13.79 -22.96 -18.51
CA GLN A 72 -13.95 -22.25 -17.25
C GLN A 72 -12.81 -21.27 -17.03
N VAL A 73 -11.57 -21.68 -17.30
CA VAL A 73 -10.38 -20.80 -17.20
C VAL A 73 -10.53 -19.60 -18.14
N ALA A 74 -10.84 -19.81 -19.42
CA ALA A 74 -11.00 -18.73 -20.39
C ALA A 74 -12.09 -17.73 -19.97
N ARG A 75 -13.23 -18.21 -19.46
CA ARG A 75 -14.30 -17.33 -18.94
C ARG A 75 -13.85 -16.53 -17.72
N LEU A 76 -13.13 -17.16 -16.79
CA LEU A 76 -12.64 -16.48 -15.58
C LEU A 76 -11.56 -15.44 -15.91
N GLU A 77 -10.69 -15.70 -16.88
CA GLU A 77 -9.70 -14.73 -17.37
C GLU A 77 -10.37 -13.53 -18.05
N ALA A 78 -11.40 -13.76 -18.87
CA ALA A 78 -12.20 -12.69 -19.46
C ALA A 78 -12.86 -11.82 -18.37
N LEU A 79 -13.50 -12.43 -17.37
CA LEU A 79 -14.08 -11.71 -16.23
C LEU A 79 -13.03 -10.92 -15.43
N ALA A 80 -11.84 -11.48 -15.24
CA ALA A 80 -10.73 -10.78 -14.57
C ALA A 80 -10.32 -9.53 -15.36
N GLN A 81 -10.19 -9.67 -16.68
CA GLN A 81 -9.77 -8.60 -17.57
C GLN A 81 -10.81 -7.48 -17.67
N GLU A 82 -12.09 -7.81 -17.79
CA GLU A 82 -13.19 -6.84 -17.79
C GLU A 82 -13.25 -6.06 -16.47
N ALA A 83 -13.17 -6.77 -15.33
CA ALA A 83 -13.14 -6.13 -14.01
C ALA A 83 -11.92 -5.21 -13.85
N LYS A 84 -10.76 -5.64 -14.35
CA LYS A 84 -9.54 -4.82 -14.34
C LYS A 84 -9.73 -3.55 -15.18
N GLN A 85 -10.21 -3.67 -16.42
CA GLN A 85 -10.45 -2.51 -17.29
C GLN A 85 -11.45 -1.52 -16.68
N ALA A 86 -12.53 -2.02 -16.07
CA ALA A 86 -13.49 -1.18 -15.36
C ALA A 86 -12.85 -0.47 -14.15
N SER A 87 -12.02 -1.17 -13.38
CA SER A 87 -11.27 -0.62 -12.25
C SER A 87 -10.28 0.46 -12.70
N ASP A 88 -9.46 0.17 -13.72
CA ASP A 88 -8.46 1.09 -14.25
C ASP A 88 -9.12 2.38 -14.76
N LYS A 89 -10.25 2.26 -15.48
CA LYS A 89 -11.02 3.41 -15.96
C LYS A 89 -11.54 4.26 -14.81
N ALA A 90 -12.17 3.62 -13.83
CA ALA A 90 -12.72 4.29 -12.65
C ALA A 90 -11.61 4.96 -11.80
N GLU A 91 -10.44 4.35 -11.68
CA GLU A 91 -9.29 4.94 -10.99
C GLU A 91 -8.74 6.16 -11.74
N ALA A 92 -8.66 6.10 -13.07
CA ALA A 92 -8.25 7.26 -13.88
C ALA A 92 -9.25 8.43 -13.78
N GLU A 93 -10.55 8.14 -13.82
CA GLU A 93 -11.61 9.13 -13.63
C GLU A 93 -11.58 9.74 -12.22
N ALA A 94 -11.48 8.90 -11.18
CA ALA A 94 -11.34 9.36 -9.80
C ALA A 94 -10.09 10.22 -9.61
N LYS A 95 -8.95 9.82 -10.17
CA LYS A 95 -7.70 10.57 -10.12
C LYS A 95 -7.89 11.97 -10.70
N THR A 96 -8.58 12.09 -11.84
CA THR A 96 -8.84 13.39 -12.48
C THR A 96 -9.59 14.32 -11.52
N HIS A 97 -10.61 13.83 -10.82
CA HIS A 97 -11.35 14.61 -9.83
C HIS A 97 -10.55 14.90 -8.56
N TRP A 98 -9.69 13.99 -8.11
CA TRP A 98 -8.79 14.26 -6.99
C TRP A 98 -7.74 15.32 -7.32
N ASP A 99 -7.23 15.35 -8.54
CA ASP A 99 -6.31 16.37 -9.00
C ASP A 99 -7.00 17.76 -9.05
N GLN A 100 -8.26 17.82 -9.49
CA GLN A 100 -9.05 19.06 -9.45
C GLN A 100 -9.33 19.54 -8.01
N LEU A 101 -9.60 18.62 -7.09
CA LEU A 101 -9.72 18.96 -5.66
C LEU A 101 -8.43 19.52 -5.08
N ALA A 102 -7.29 18.92 -5.45
CA ALA A 102 -5.99 19.41 -5.02
C ALA A 102 -5.72 20.83 -5.55
N GLU A 103 -6.20 21.17 -6.74
CA GLU A 103 -6.10 22.52 -7.31
C GLU A 103 -7.00 23.52 -6.58
N LEU A 104 -8.26 23.16 -6.31
CA LEU A 104 -9.19 24.01 -5.55
C LEU A 104 -8.64 24.34 -4.16
N TRP A 105 -7.96 23.39 -3.51
CA TRP A 105 -7.34 23.59 -2.19
C TRP A 105 -6.15 24.55 -2.17
N LYS A 106 -5.59 24.93 -3.32
CA LYS A 106 -4.52 25.95 -3.40
C LYS A 106 -5.08 27.37 -3.37
N GLN A 107 -6.37 27.55 -3.58
CA GLN A 107 -7.01 28.87 -3.61
C GLN A 107 -7.13 29.42 -2.18
N ALA A 108 -6.99 30.74 -2.03
CA ALA A 108 -7.15 31.40 -0.72
C ALA A 108 -8.56 31.21 -0.13
N THR A 109 -9.57 31.14 -1.00
CA THR A 109 -10.96 30.85 -0.65
C THR A 109 -11.52 29.85 -1.66
N PRO A 110 -11.41 28.54 -1.40
CA PRO A 110 -11.89 27.51 -2.32
C PRO A 110 -13.42 27.57 -2.52
N ASP A 111 -13.88 27.34 -3.76
CA ASP A 111 -15.31 27.21 -4.07
C ASP A 111 -15.87 25.88 -3.53
N VAL A 112 -16.67 25.97 -2.47
CA VAL A 112 -17.28 24.82 -1.78
C VAL A 112 -18.19 23.98 -2.70
N ASN A 113 -18.82 24.59 -3.71
CA ASN A 113 -19.67 23.85 -4.64
C ASN A 113 -18.82 22.97 -5.57
N GLN A 114 -17.71 23.50 -6.09
CA GLN A 114 -16.80 22.72 -6.93
C GLN A 114 -16.13 21.60 -6.16
N VAL A 115 -15.79 21.84 -4.89
CA VAL A 115 -15.26 20.81 -3.99
C VAL A 115 -16.25 19.67 -3.85
N ARG A 116 -17.52 19.97 -3.56
CA ARG A 116 -18.55 18.95 -3.43
C ARG A 116 -18.68 18.13 -4.72
N THR A 117 -18.75 18.80 -5.87
CA THR A 117 -18.87 18.15 -7.18
C THR A 117 -17.73 17.17 -7.43
N HIS A 118 -16.48 17.61 -7.31
CA HIS A 118 -15.33 16.75 -7.57
C HIS A 118 -15.17 15.64 -6.53
N ALA A 119 -15.45 15.90 -5.25
CA ALA A 119 -15.39 14.86 -4.22
C ALA A 119 -16.43 13.77 -4.49
N GLN A 120 -17.67 14.15 -4.82
CA GLN A 120 -18.73 13.19 -5.14
C GLN A 120 -18.39 12.37 -6.38
N ALA A 121 -17.93 13.02 -7.46
CA ALA A 121 -17.56 12.33 -8.69
C ALA A 121 -16.39 11.35 -8.47
N ALA A 122 -15.36 11.76 -7.71
CA ALA A 122 -14.24 10.88 -7.38
C ALA A 122 -14.69 9.66 -6.56
N MET A 123 -15.53 9.86 -5.56
CA MET A 123 -16.08 8.77 -4.74
C MET A 123 -16.98 7.83 -5.56
N GLN A 124 -17.82 8.38 -6.45
CA GLN A 124 -18.69 7.61 -7.32
C GLN A 124 -17.90 6.74 -8.30
N ALA A 125 -16.86 7.29 -8.92
CA ALA A 125 -15.96 6.53 -9.79
C ALA A 125 -15.32 5.35 -9.03
N MET A 126 -14.74 5.61 -7.85
CA MET A 126 -14.16 4.54 -7.01
C MET A 126 -15.20 3.50 -6.55
N GLN A 127 -16.44 3.92 -6.29
CA GLN A 127 -17.53 2.98 -6.00
C GLN A 127 -17.83 2.10 -7.21
N GLY A 128 -17.85 2.66 -8.42
CA GLY A 128 -18.00 1.93 -9.68
C GLY A 128 -16.96 0.81 -9.83
N ALA A 129 -15.69 1.10 -9.54
CA ALA A 129 -14.62 0.08 -9.53
C ALA A 129 -14.94 -1.08 -8.57
N ARG A 130 -15.33 -0.76 -7.33
CA ARG A 130 -15.67 -1.79 -6.33
C ARG A 130 -16.87 -2.62 -6.76
N VAL A 131 -17.90 -1.99 -7.32
CA VAL A 131 -19.08 -2.69 -7.83
C VAL A 131 -18.68 -3.64 -8.97
N ALA A 132 -17.83 -3.21 -9.91
CA ALA A 132 -17.35 -4.07 -10.99
C ALA A 132 -16.65 -5.34 -10.46
N HIS A 133 -15.79 -5.21 -9.45
CA HIS A 133 -15.15 -6.37 -8.81
C HIS A 133 -16.14 -7.30 -8.12
N LEU A 134 -17.16 -6.75 -7.44
CA LEU A 134 -18.21 -7.56 -6.80
C LEU A 134 -19.05 -8.33 -7.82
N VAL A 135 -19.42 -7.67 -8.93
CA VAL A 135 -20.17 -8.29 -10.03
C VAL A 135 -19.34 -9.39 -10.69
N ALA A 136 -18.06 -9.13 -10.99
CA ALA A 136 -17.17 -10.14 -11.57
C ALA A 136 -16.98 -11.35 -10.65
N ALA A 137 -16.87 -11.14 -9.33
CA ALA A 137 -16.81 -12.24 -8.37
C ALA A 137 -18.11 -13.05 -8.32
N ALA A 138 -19.27 -12.40 -8.42
CA ALA A 138 -20.56 -13.09 -8.49
C ALA A 138 -20.70 -13.94 -9.77
N GLN A 139 -20.31 -13.37 -10.92
CA GLN A 139 -20.29 -14.09 -12.21
C GLN A 139 -19.29 -15.26 -12.19
N ALA A 140 -18.10 -15.05 -11.63
CA ALA A 140 -17.10 -16.10 -11.49
C ALA A 140 -17.60 -17.25 -10.61
N LYS A 141 -18.31 -16.97 -9.52
CA LYS A 141 -18.97 -18.01 -8.72
C LYS A 141 -19.98 -18.83 -9.54
N ALA A 142 -20.67 -18.22 -10.50
CA ALA A 142 -21.64 -18.90 -11.37
C ALA A 142 -20.98 -19.78 -12.44
N VAL A 143 -19.72 -19.50 -12.82
CA VAL A 143 -18.93 -20.35 -13.74
C VAL A 143 -18.56 -21.69 -13.11
N LEU A 144 -18.42 -21.74 -11.78
CA LEU A 144 -18.01 -22.93 -11.04
C LEU A 144 -19.15 -23.94 -10.89
N THR A 145 -18.82 -25.24 -10.83
CA THR A 145 -19.76 -26.29 -10.43
C THR A 145 -20.06 -26.23 -8.93
N ALA A 146 -21.09 -26.96 -8.47
CA ALA A 146 -21.41 -27.04 -7.05
C ALA A 146 -20.24 -27.58 -6.21
N GLU A 147 -19.54 -28.60 -6.72
CA GLU A 147 -18.39 -29.20 -6.05
C GLU A 147 -17.21 -28.22 -5.96
N GLN A 148 -16.91 -27.52 -7.04
CA GLN A 148 -15.86 -26.49 -7.08
C GLN A 148 -16.19 -25.34 -6.10
N ARG A 149 -17.45 -24.89 -6.05
CA ARG A 149 -17.90 -23.89 -5.06
C ARG A 149 -17.72 -24.38 -3.62
N GLY A 150 -17.97 -25.67 -3.36
CA GLY A 150 -17.74 -26.30 -2.06
C GLY A 150 -16.27 -26.24 -1.65
N ARG A 151 -15.33 -26.55 -2.56
CA ARG A 151 -13.89 -26.43 -2.30
C ARG A 151 -13.48 -24.99 -1.98
N VAL A 152 -13.96 -24.00 -2.75
CA VAL A 152 -13.67 -22.58 -2.49
C VAL A 152 -14.20 -22.15 -1.12
N ALA A 153 -15.43 -22.56 -0.75
CA ALA A 153 -16.01 -22.26 0.55
C ALA A 153 -15.18 -22.88 1.69
N GLY A 154 -14.76 -24.14 1.55
CA GLY A 154 -13.90 -24.81 2.54
C GLY A 154 -12.57 -24.08 2.77
N TRP A 155 -11.96 -23.50 1.73
CA TRP A 155 -10.77 -22.66 1.90
C TRP A 155 -11.05 -21.36 2.64
N ALA A 156 -12.18 -20.73 2.37
CA ALA A 156 -12.62 -19.54 3.08
C ALA A 156 -12.79 -19.83 4.58
N ASP A 157 -13.41 -20.96 4.90
CA ASP A 157 -13.68 -21.41 6.27
C ASP A 157 -12.38 -21.72 7.01
N ALA A 158 -11.47 -22.48 6.37
CA ALA A 158 -10.14 -22.76 6.91
C ALA A 158 -9.34 -21.46 7.13
N GLY A 159 -9.46 -20.49 6.22
CA GLY A 159 -8.88 -19.16 6.37
C GLY A 159 -9.44 -18.40 7.57
N ARG A 160 -10.76 -18.45 7.78
CA ARG A 160 -11.43 -17.84 8.95
C ARG A 160 -10.98 -18.49 10.25
N MET A 161 -10.97 -19.82 10.33
CA MET A 161 -10.51 -20.56 11.51
C MET A 161 -9.06 -20.24 11.86
N ARG A 162 -8.15 -20.20 10.88
CA ARG A 162 -6.75 -19.83 11.11
C ARG A 162 -6.60 -18.38 11.60
N MET A 163 -7.44 -17.46 11.11
CA MET A 163 -7.43 -16.08 11.59
C MET A 163 -7.95 -16.00 13.03
N GLN A 164 -9.05 -16.69 13.34
CA GLN A 164 -9.64 -16.75 14.67
C GLN A 164 -8.62 -17.29 15.70
N GLN A 165 -7.95 -18.41 15.38
CA GLN A 165 -6.88 -18.95 16.22
C GLN A 165 -5.69 -18.00 16.43
N ARG A 166 -5.41 -17.09 15.48
CA ARG A 166 -4.38 -16.06 15.64
C ARG A 166 -4.83 -14.95 16.58
N MET A 167 -6.13 -14.62 16.57
CA MET A 167 -6.72 -13.60 17.43
C MET A 167 -6.92 -14.10 18.87
N ASP A 168 -7.31 -15.36 19.03
CA ASP A 168 -7.57 -15.98 20.33
C ASP A 168 -6.30 -16.41 21.08
N ARG A 169 -5.11 -16.23 20.47
CA ARG A 169 -3.84 -16.63 21.09
C ARG A 169 -3.39 -15.55 22.10
N PRO A 170 -3.46 -15.80 23.42
CA PRO A 170 -3.06 -14.79 24.40
C PRO A 170 -1.54 -14.62 24.36
N GLY A 171 -1.05 -13.38 24.23
CA GLY A 171 0.36 -13.07 24.51
C GLY A 171 1.28 -12.70 23.33
N ARG A 172 0.79 -12.48 22.11
CA ARG A 172 1.64 -12.01 20.99
C ARG A 172 1.52 -10.51 20.64
N MET A 173 0.89 -9.71 21.50
CA MET A 173 0.92 -8.24 21.45
C MET A 173 1.75 -7.61 22.59
N GLY A 174 2.71 -8.35 23.19
CA GLY A 174 3.37 -7.92 24.43
C GLY A 174 4.91 -7.96 24.48
N ARG A 175 5.62 -8.39 23.43
CA ARG A 175 7.10 -8.40 23.43
C ARG A 175 7.65 -8.20 22.03
N MET A 176 7.69 -6.95 21.58
CA MET A 176 8.85 -6.54 20.78
C MET A 176 10.01 -6.37 21.76
N PRO A 177 11.12 -7.13 21.64
CA PRO A 177 12.30 -6.81 22.41
C PRO A 177 12.78 -5.45 21.91
N MET A 178 12.48 -4.40 22.67
CA MET A 178 13.24 -3.15 22.66
C MET A 178 14.68 -3.53 22.99
N ARG A 179 15.45 -3.94 21.98
CA ARG A 179 16.90 -3.86 22.04
C ARG A 179 17.20 -2.37 22.10
N MET A 180 17.22 -1.84 23.32
CA MET A 180 17.90 -0.58 23.60
C MET A 180 19.34 -0.77 23.12
N ARG A 181 19.63 -0.28 21.91
CA ARG A 181 21.00 0.04 21.53
C ARG A 181 21.41 1.14 22.50
N ARG A 182 22.11 0.74 23.56
CA ARG A 182 22.85 1.63 24.44
C ARG A 182 23.87 2.34 23.56
N TRP A 183 23.56 3.56 23.15
CA TRP A 183 24.53 4.44 22.51
C TRP A 183 25.59 4.83 23.56
N PRO A 184 26.89 4.73 23.26
CA PRO A 184 27.92 5.22 24.16
C PRO A 184 27.85 6.74 24.20
N VAL A 185 27.82 7.30 25.41
CA VAL A 185 27.87 8.74 25.66
C VAL A 185 29.34 9.18 25.56
N PRO A 186 29.74 10.06 24.62
CA PRO A 186 31.06 10.68 24.68
C PRO A 186 31.09 11.76 25.77
N PRO A 187 32.24 11.96 26.44
CA PRO A 187 32.32 12.87 27.59
C PRO A 187 32.21 14.34 27.17
N LEU A 188 31.50 15.10 28.00
CA LEU A 188 31.45 16.56 27.96
C LEU A 188 32.78 17.13 28.48
N GLN A 189 33.51 17.90 27.68
CA GLN A 189 34.49 18.90 28.14
C GLN A 189 34.46 20.07 27.13
N ARG A 190 34.04 21.28 27.54
CA ARG A 190 34.77 22.34 28.28
C ARG A 190 35.90 22.96 27.46
#